data_AF-A0AA40IVC4-F1
#
_entry.id   AF-A0AA40IVC4-F1
#
_cell.length_a   1.000
_cell.length_b   1.000
_cell.length_c   1.000
_cell.angle_alpha   90.00
_cell.angle_beta   90.00
_cell.angle_gamma   90.00
#
_symmetry.space_group_name_H-M   'P 1'
#
loop_
_entity.id
_entity.type
_entity.pdbx_description
1 polymer ?
#
loop_
_entity_poly.entity_id
_entity_poly.type
_entity_poly.pdbx_seq_one_letter_code
_entity_poly.pdbx_strand_id
1 'polypeptide(L)' 'MFKRKRFGKSKGGIEKGKDEGKAELLIKQLMKKFKKLPNGYKERIKALPKETIELIATDIFELNSIEELEQYF' A
#
# COMPACT_ATOMS: atom_id res chain seq x y z
N MET A 1 32.28 -11.41 29.76
CA MET A 1 32.08 -10.08 29.15
C MET A 1 30.84 -10.15 28.23
N PHE A 2 29.67 -9.71 28.71
CA PHE A 2 28.40 -9.83 27.96
C PHE A 2 28.26 -8.66 26.96
N LYS A 3 28.47 -8.92 25.66
CA LYS A 3 28.15 -7.97 24.58
C LYS A 3 26.63 -7.96 24.36
N ARG A 4 25.93 -7.02 24.99
CA ARG A 4 24.52 -6.71 24.70
C ARG A 4 24.41 -6.18 23.27
N LYS A 5 23.86 -7.00 22.37
CA LYS A 5 23.55 -6.65 20.98
C LYS A 5 22.44 -5.60 21.00
N ARG A 6 22.79 -4.32 20.83
CA ARG A 6 21.84 -3.22 20.66
C ARG A 6 21.01 -3.53 19.41
N PHE A 7 19.75 -3.92 19.60
CA PHE A 7 18.76 -3.92 18.54
C PHE A 7 18.60 -2.48 18.07
N GLY A 8 19.32 -2.14 16.99
CA GLY A 8 19.10 -0.90 16.25
C GLY A 8 17.72 -0.95 15.65
N LYS A 9 16.73 -0.42 16.36
CA LYS A 9 15.40 -0.12 15.82
C LYS A 9 15.58 1.12 14.93
N SER A 10 16.19 0.92 13.77
CA SER A 10 16.44 1.95 12.78
C SER A 10 15.10 2.53 12.32
N LYS A 11 14.90 3.83 12.53
CA LYS A 11 13.68 4.57 12.14
C LYS A 11 13.23 4.26 10.71
N GLY A 12 14.17 4.07 9.78
CA GLY A 12 13.88 3.72 8.38
C GLY A 12 13.17 2.37 8.18
N GLY A 13 13.35 1.39 9.09
CA GLY A 13 12.60 0.12 9.01
C GLY A 13 11.13 0.27 9.41
N ILE A 14 10.82 1.22 10.29
CA ILE A 14 9.44 1.52 10.70
C ILE A 14 8.72 2.32 9.61
N GLU A 15 9.41 3.25 8.97
CA GLU A 15 8.86 4.03 7.85
C GLU A 15 8.55 3.12 6.66
N LYS A 16 9.52 2.31 6.22
CA LYS A 16 9.29 1.35 5.13
C LYS A 16 8.15 0.36 5.43
N GLY A 17 8.07 -0.16 6.66
CA GLY A 17 6.98 -1.04 7.06
C GLY A 17 5.61 -0.35 7.13
N LYS A 18 5.57 0.97 7.42
CA LYS A 18 4.33 1.75 7.39
C LYS A 18 3.85 1.98 5.94
N ASP A 19 4.77 2.29 5.03
CA ASP A 19 4.44 2.49 3.62
C ASP A 19 3.95 1.19 2.95
N GLU A 20 4.64 0.07 3.20
CA GLU A 20 4.20 -1.26 2.75
C GLU A 20 2.81 -1.61 3.32
N GLY A 21 2.57 -1.31 4.60
CA GLY A 21 1.28 -1.56 5.25
C GLY A 21 0.12 -0.75 4.66
N LYS A 22 0.35 0.50 4.22
CA LYS A 22 -0.67 1.32 3.55
C LYS A 22 -1.08 0.72 2.20
N ALA A 23 -0.12 0.31 1.38
CA ALA A 23 -0.37 -0.33 0.09
C ALA A 23 -1.17 -1.63 0.26
N GLU A 24 -0.78 -2.48 1.22
CA GLU A 24 -1.48 -3.73 1.50
C GLU A 24 -2.92 -3.52 1.98
N LEU A 25 -3.14 -2.50 2.83
CA LEU A 25 -4.49 -2.16 3.28
C LEU A 25 -5.36 -1.69 2.10
N LEU A 26 -4.83 -0.82 1.25
CA LEU A 26 -5.54 -0.34 0.06
C LEU A 26 -5.94 -1.49 -0.86
N ILE A 27 -5.02 -2.42 -1.14
CA ILE A 27 -5.27 -3.62 -1.94
C ILE A 27 -6.42 -4.45 -1.35
N LYS A 28 -6.45 -4.66 -0.02
CA LYS A 28 -7.54 -5.40 0.63
C LYS A 28 -8.88 -4.68 0.49
N GLN A 29 -8.91 -3.35 0.59
CA GLN A 29 -10.13 -2.57 0.40
C GLN A 29 -10.64 -2.68 -1.05
N LEU A 30 -9.76 -2.51 -2.04
CA LEU A 30 -10.09 -2.65 -3.45
C LEU A 30 -10.57 -4.07 -3.79
N MET A 31 -9.92 -5.10 -3.24
CA MET A 31 -10.37 -6.49 -3.37
C MET A 31 -11.77 -6.70 -2.77
N LYS A 32 -12.08 -6.05 -1.63
CA LYS A 32 -13.40 -6.15 -1.01
C LYS A 32 -14.48 -5.42 -1.81
N LYS A 33 -14.16 -4.26 -2.41
CA LYS A 33 -15.08 -3.49 -3.26
C LYS A 33 -15.36 -4.20 -4.59
N PHE A 34 -14.31 -4.56 -5.32
CA PHE A 34 -14.42 -5.08 -6.69
C PHE A 34 -14.51 -6.60 -6.78
N LYS A 35 -14.38 -7.32 -5.65
CA LYS A 35 -14.34 -8.81 -5.51
C LYS A 35 -13.16 -9.49 -6.21
N LYS A 36 -12.66 -8.95 -7.31
CA LYS A 36 -11.47 -9.39 -8.04
C LYS A 36 -10.57 -8.20 -8.32
N LEU A 37 -9.30 -8.34 -7.93
CA LEU A 37 -8.23 -7.41 -8.26
C LEU A 37 -7.10 -8.24 -8.90
N PRO A 38 -6.81 -8.08 -10.21
CA PRO A 38 -5.73 -8.80 -10.87
C PRO A 38 -4.38 -8.51 -10.19
N ASN A 39 -3.48 -9.48 -10.24
CA ASN A 39 -2.18 -9.33 -9.59
C ASN A 39 -1.37 -8.15 -10.16
N GLY A 40 -1.51 -7.83 -11.45
CA GLY A 40 -0.87 -6.66 -12.05
C GLY A 40 -1.24 -5.36 -11.33
N TYR A 41 -2.51 -5.14 -10.96
CA TYR A 41 -2.91 -3.95 -10.20
C TYR A 41 -2.31 -3.96 -8.79
N LYS A 42 -2.23 -5.12 -8.13
CA LYS A 42 -1.62 -5.23 -6.79
C LYS A 42 -0.15 -4.83 -6.82
N GLU A 43 0.58 -5.27 -7.84
CA GLU A 43 2.00 -4.92 -8.00
C GLU A 43 2.17 -3.45 -8.31
N ARG A 44 1.35 -2.88 -9.19
CA ARG A 44 1.34 -1.43 -9.46
C ARG A 44 1.07 -0.63 -8.19
N ILE A 45 0.04 -0.98 -7.41
CA ILE A 45 -0.31 -0.30 -6.15
C ILE A 45 0.85 -0.36 -5.13
N LYS A 46 1.56 -1.48 -5.04
CA LYS A 46 2.74 -1.60 -4.16
C LYS A 46 3.93 -0.76 -4.61
N ALA A 47 4.02 -0.45 -5.91
CA ALA A 47 5.05 0.38 -6.49
C ALA A 47 4.69 1.88 -6.50
N LEU A 48 3.44 2.24 -6.21
CA LEU A 48 3.00 3.63 -6.18
C LEU A 48 3.64 4.40 -5.02
N PRO A 49 3.92 5.70 -5.23
CA PRO A 49 4.30 6.56 -4.13
C PRO A 49 3.15 6.69 -3.14
N LYS A 50 3.50 6.89 -1.87
CA LYS A 50 2.55 7.02 -0.76
C LYS A 50 1.45 8.04 -1.03
N GLU A 51 1.79 9.16 -1.66
CA GLU A 51 0.84 10.24 -1.98
C GLU A 51 -0.29 9.74 -2.89
N THR A 52 0.04 8.98 -3.93
CA THR A 52 -0.95 8.36 -4.82
C THR A 52 -1.78 7.30 -4.11
N ILE A 53 -1.16 6.51 -3.22
CA ILE A 53 -1.90 5.52 -2.40
C ILE A 53 -2.93 6.23 -1.52
N GLU A 54 -2.61 7.39 -0.95
CA GLU A 54 -3.52 8.19 -0.12
C GLU A 54 -4.63 8.86 -0.96
N LEU A 55 -4.33 9.28 -2.19
CA LEU A 55 -5.34 9.76 -3.14
C LEU A 55 -6.33 8.65 -3.49
N ILE A 56 -5.85 7.49 -3.93
CA ILE A 56 -6.73 6.34 -4.23
C ILE A 56 -7.53 5.93 -3.00
N ALA A 57 -6.95 6.00 -1.79
CA ALA A 57 -7.67 5.69 -0.56
C ALA A 57 -8.80 6.67 -0.24
N THR A 58 -8.67 7.94 -0.65
CA THR A 58 -9.72 8.96 -0.51
C THR A 58 -10.83 8.73 -1.53
N ASP A 59 -10.43 8.49 -2.78
CA ASP A 59 -11.34 8.35 -3.91
C ASP A 59 -11.96 6.95 -3.99
N ILE A 60 -11.50 5.99 -3.16
CA ILE A 60 -11.90 4.58 -3.22
C ILE A 60 -13.41 4.38 -3.15
N PHE A 61 -14.14 5.26 -2.46
CA PHE A 61 -15.60 5.17 -2.37
C PHE A 61 -16.28 5.61 -3.67
N GLU A 62 -15.65 6.51 -4.43
CA GLU A 62 -16.15 7.05 -5.70
C GLU A 62 -15.83 6.12 -6.89
N LEU A 63 -14.76 5.31 -6.83
CA LEU A 63 -14.37 4.40 -7.92
C LEU A 63 -15.46 3.36 -8.25
N ASN A 64 -16.10 3.42 -9.40
CA ASN A 64 -17.18 2.48 -9.75
C ASN A 64 -16.66 1.16 -10.33
N SER A 65 -15.44 1.17 -10.87
CA SER A 65 -14.77 0.07 -11.56
C SER A 65 -13.30 -0.01 -11.20
N ILE A 66 -12.69 -1.17 -11.47
CA ILE A 66 -11.25 -1.37 -11.29
C ILE A 66 -10.42 -0.62 -12.34
N GLU A 67 -10.99 -0.37 -13.51
CA GLU A 67 -10.34 0.33 -14.63
C GLU A 67 -10.07 1.80 -14.29
N GLU A 68 -10.87 2.42 -13.43
CA GLU A 68 -10.64 3.79 -12.95
C GLU A 68 -9.31 3.93 -12.18
N LEU A 69 -8.75 2.84 -11.63
CA LEU A 69 -7.41 2.85 -11.04
C LEU A 69 -6.32 3.19 -12.06
N GLU A 70 -6.57 2.99 -13.36
CA GLU A 70 -5.61 3.31 -14.42
C GLU A 70 -5.28 4.80 -14.50
N GLN A 71 -6.15 5.68 -14.00
CA GLN A 71 -5.89 7.12 -13.96
C GLN A 71 -4.80 7.50 -12.95
N TYR A 72 -4.46 6.60 -12.02
CA TYR A 72 -3.51 6.84 -10.93
C TYR A 72 -2.14 6.18 -11.15
N PHE A 73 -1.98 5.35 -12.18
CA PHE A 73 -0.73 4.66 -12.46
C PHE A 73 0.07 5.31 -13.58
#